data_AF-A0AAW7TIQ2-F1
#
_entry.id   AF-A0AAW7TIQ2-F1
#
_cell.length_a   1.000
_cell.length_b   1.000
_cell.length_c   1.000
_cell.angle_alpha   90.00
_cell.angle_beta   90.00
_cell.angle_gamma   90.00
#
_symmetry.space_group_name_H-M   'P 1'
#
loop_
_entity.id
_entity.type
_entity.pdbx_description
1 polymer ?
#
loop_
_entity_poly.entity_id
_entity_poly.type
_entity_poly.pdbx_seq_one_letter_code
_entity_poly.pdbx_strand_id
1 'polypeptide(L)'
;MFYELTTMHEKLGKEVTKSMVHIYTAKQYDTLPFTPFIHMLTNIFEEGKRCGDIRTKRSSETLSLIALQLYFGALKLWMFSHLSEPLSTFMIDTIAMFIDYMKKEGD
;
A
#
# COMPACT_ATOMS: atom_id res chain seq x y z
N MET A 1 22.51 -8.59 15.61
CA MET A 1 21.07 -8.94 15.55
C MET A 1 20.17 -7.72 15.34
N PHE A 2 20.06 -6.74 16.27
CA PHE A 2 19.18 -5.57 16.08
C PHE A 2 19.61 -4.65 14.91
N TYR A 3 20.91 -4.36 14.79
CA TYR A 3 21.47 -3.55 13.69
C TYR A 3 21.28 -4.18 12.31
N GLU A 4 21.39 -5.50 12.22
CA GLU A 4 21.17 -6.25 10.96
C GLU A 4 19.70 -6.21 10.55
N LEU A 5 18.78 -6.28 11.52
CA LEU A 5 17.34 -6.17 11.30
C LEU A 5 16.96 -4.76 10.79
N THR A 6 17.52 -3.70 11.41
CA THR A 6 17.30 -2.31 10.98
C THR A 6 17.88 -2.06 9.59
N THR A 7 19.08 -2.59 9.32
CA THR A 7 19.73 -2.46 8.00
C THR A 7 18.97 -3.24 6.92
N MET A 8 18.43 -4.42 7.24
CA MET A 8 17.53 -5.16 6.36
C MET A 8 16.24 -4.37 6.10
N HIS A 9 15.64 -3.78 7.13
CA HIS A 9 14.42 -2.97 7.00
C HIS A 9 14.62 -1.74 6.10
N GLU A 10 15.73 -1.01 6.27
CA GLU A 10 16.07 0.12 5.40
C GLU A 10 16.37 -0.32 3.95
N LYS A 11 17.12 -1.40 3.76
CA LYS A 11 17.40 -1.94 2.43
C LYS A 11 16.12 -2.42 1.75
N LEU A 12 15.22 -3.04 2.51
CA LEU A 12 13.93 -3.52 2.04
C LEU A 12 13.02 -2.34 1.65
N GLY A 13 12.95 -1.30 2.47
CA GLY A 13 12.24 -0.05 2.17
C GLY A 13 12.76 0.62 0.90
N LYS A 14 14.09 0.68 0.71
CA LYS A 14 14.72 1.18 -0.51
C LYS A 14 14.40 0.33 -1.74
N GLU A 15 14.46 -0.99 -1.64
CA GLU A 15 14.16 -1.89 -2.77
C GLU A 15 12.67 -1.93 -3.14
N VAL A 16 11.77 -1.82 -2.15
CA VAL A 16 10.32 -1.66 -2.39
C VAL A 16 10.05 -0.34 -3.10
N THR A 17 10.59 0.75 -2.59
CA THR A 17 10.45 2.09 -3.19
C THR A 17 11.01 2.11 -4.60
N LYS A 18 12.19 1.53 -4.82
CA LYS A 18 12.82 1.43 -6.14
C LYS A 18 12.02 0.59 -7.11
N SER A 19 11.49 -0.55 -6.66
CA SER A 19 10.64 -1.42 -7.48
C SER A 19 9.33 -0.73 -7.85
N MET A 20 8.70 0.00 -6.92
CA MET A 20 7.48 0.77 -7.19
C MET A 20 7.73 1.96 -8.11
N VAL A 21 8.84 2.69 -7.90
CA VAL A 21 9.25 3.76 -8.80
C VAL A 21 9.54 3.20 -10.20
N HIS A 22 10.17 2.04 -10.31
CA HIS A 22 10.43 1.40 -11.60
C HIS A 22 9.15 0.95 -12.31
N ILE A 23 8.22 0.35 -11.57
CA ILE A 23 6.87 0.01 -12.03
C ILE A 23 6.14 1.26 -12.54
N TYR A 24 6.28 2.38 -11.85
CA TYR A 24 5.56 3.63 -12.16
C TYR A 24 6.19 4.47 -13.28
N THR A 25 7.53 4.46 -13.39
CA THR A 25 8.29 5.25 -14.37
C THR A 25 8.48 4.53 -15.70
N ALA A 26 8.33 3.20 -15.71
CA ALA A 26 8.16 2.47 -16.95
C ALA A 26 6.84 2.94 -17.60
N LYS A 27 6.92 3.47 -18.83
CA LYS A 27 5.78 3.89 -19.68
C LYS A 27 4.94 2.67 -20.16
N GLN A 28 4.65 1.76 -19.25
CA GLN A 28 4.03 0.46 -19.45
C GLN A 28 2.95 0.22 -18.39
N TYR A 29 2.17 1.27 -18.12
CA TYR A 29 0.95 1.18 -17.33
C TYR A 29 0.01 0.09 -17.87
N ASP A 30 0.02 -0.20 -19.17
CA ASP A 30 -0.87 -1.19 -19.79
C ASP A 30 -0.38 -2.65 -19.72
N THR A 31 0.87 -2.91 -19.32
CA THR A 31 1.46 -4.28 -19.33
C THR A 31 1.82 -4.81 -17.94
N LEU A 32 1.53 -4.07 -16.88
CA LEU A 32 1.73 -4.57 -15.52
C LEU A 32 0.56 -5.49 -15.14
N PRO A 33 0.82 -6.69 -14.58
CA PRO A 33 -0.25 -7.62 -14.18
C PRO A 33 -1.15 -7.07 -13.05
N PHE A 34 -0.78 -5.91 -12.48
CA PHE A 34 -1.52 -5.23 -11.42
C PHE A 34 -2.44 -4.12 -11.93
N THR A 35 -2.38 -3.74 -13.21
CA THR A 35 -3.21 -2.67 -13.78
C THR A 35 -4.71 -2.92 -13.58
N PRO A 36 -5.25 -4.13 -13.82
CA PRO A 36 -6.66 -4.42 -13.52
C PRO A 36 -7.00 -4.25 -12.03
N PHE A 37 -6.07 -4.60 -11.14
CA PHE A 37 -6.26 -4.47 -9.70
C PHE A 37 -6.23 -3.01 -9.25
N ILE A 38 -5.33 -2.20 -9.81
CA ILE A 38 -5.27 -0.76 -9.56
C ILE A 38 -6.56 -0.09 -10.04
N HIS A 39 -7.05 -0.42 -11.24
CA HIS A 39 -8.33 0.11 -11.74
C HIS A 39 -9.50 -0.29 -10.84
N MET A 40 -9.55 -1.54 -10.39
CA MET A 40 -10.58 -2.00 -9.46
C MET A 40 -10.55 -1.18 -8.16
N LEU A 41 -9.37 -0.99 -7.57
CA LEU A 41 -9.22 -0.15 -6.37
C LEU A 41 -9.64 1.30 -6.62
N THR A 42 -9.27 1.87 -7.76
CA THR A 42 -9.61 3.26 -8.10
C THR A 42 -11.12 3.43 -8.17
N ASN A 43 -11.82 2.51 -8.82
CA ASN A 43 -13.28 2.54 -8.91
C ASN A 43 -13.94 2.42 -7.52
N ILE A 44 -13.40 1.59 -6.63
CA ILE A 44 -13.89 1.48 -5.24
C ILE A 44 -13.71 2.80 -4.49
N PHE A 45 -12.55 3.46 -4.64
CA PHE A 45 -12.30 4.74 -3.98
C PHE A 45 -13.14 5.88 -4.56
N GLU A 46 -13.37 5.90 -5.88
CA GLU A 46 -14.30 6.84 -6.52
C GLU A 46 -15.71 6.67 -5.98
N GLU A 47 -16.18 5.44 -5.88
CA GLU A 47 -17.51 5.15 -5.33
C GLU A 47 -17.62 5.55 -3.86
N GLY A 48 -16.62 5.21 -3.03
CA GLY A 48 -16.58 5.62 -1.62
C GLY A 48 -16.57 7.14 -1.44
N LYS A 49 -15.94 7.88 -2.36
CA LYS A 49 -16.01 9.35 -2.39
C LYS A 49 -17.39 9.85 -2.82
N ARG A 50 -17.98 9.25 -3.85
CA ARG A 50 -19.32 9.59 -4.35
C ARG A 50 -20.39 9.42 -3.27
N CYS A 51 -20.26 8.37 -2.45
CA CYS A 51 -21.15 8.10 -1.32
C CYS A 51 -20.87 8.98 -0.09
N GLY A 52 -19.74 9.70 -0.05
CA GLY A 52 -19.35 10.55 1.08
C GLY A 52 -18.69 9.80 2.25
N ASP A 53 -18.43 8.49 2.09
CA ASP A 53 -17.74 7.64 3.05
C ASP A 53 -16.24 7.96 3.11
N ILE A 54 -15.68 8.44 2.00
CA ILE A 54 -14.28 8.84 1.86
C ILE A 54 -14.21 10.34 1.60
N ARG A 55 -13.60 11.09 2.53
CA ARG A 55 -13.58 12.56 2.51
C ARG A 55 -12.21 13.18 2.20
N THR A 56 -11.17 12.37 2.01
CA THR A 56 -9.83 12.86 1.66
C THR A 56 -9.81 13.61 0.31
N LYS A 57 -8.96 14.64 0.24
CA LYS A 57 -8.69 15.43 -0.97
C LYS A 57 -7.82 14.72 -2.00
N ARG A 58 -7.13 13.62 -1.65
CA ARG A 58 -6.27 12.86 -2.57
C ARG A 58 -7.07 12.22 -3.70
N SER A 59 -6.52 12.09 -4.90
CA SER A 59 -7.21 11.39 -5.99
C SER A 59 -7.41 9.90 -5.66
N SER A 60 -8.47 9.29 -6.20
CA SER A 60 -8.74 7.85 -6.04
C SER A 60 -7.58 7.00 -6.56
N GLU A 61 -6.94 7.41 -7.67
CA GLU A 61 -5.72 6.78 -8.18
C GLU A 61 -4.59 6.79 -7.14
N THR A 62 -4.39 7.93 -6.46
CA THR A 62 -3.37 8.05 -5.41
C THR A 62 -3.68 7.10 -4.24
N LEU A 63 -4.96 6.98 -3.86
CA LEU A 63 -5.38 6.05 -2.81
C LEU A 63 -5.15 4.59 -3.20
N SER A 64 -5.45 4.21 -4.44
CA SER A 64 -5.17 2.87 -4.99
C SER A 64 -3.69 2.52 -4.92
N LEU A 65 -2.83 3.47 -5.28
CA LEU A 65 -1.40 3.29 -5.20
C LEU A 65 -0.97 3.11 -3.75
N ILE A 66 -1.36 3.99 -2.84
CA ILE A 66 -0.99 3.87 -1.43
C ILE A 66 -1.46 2.53 -0.84
N ALA A 67 -2.68 2.10 -1.14
CA ALA A 67 -3.21 0.81 -0.70
C ALA A 67 -2.35 -0.36 -1.21
N LEU A 68 -1.94 -0.33 -2.49
CA LEU A 68 -1.05 -1.32 -3.07
C LEU A 68 0.34 -1.30 -2.40
N GLN A 69 0.85 -0.09 -2.12
CA GLN A 69 2.15 0.08 -1.47
C GLN A 69 2.16 -0.51 -0.06
N LEU A 70 1.10 -0.23 0.71
CA LEU A 70 0.91 -0.77 2.05
C LEU A 70 0.77 -2.28 2.02
N TYR A 71 0.01 -2.84 1.07
CA TYR A 71 -0.16 -4.29 0.94
C TYR A 71 1.19 -5.00 0.73
N PHE A 72 1.98 -4.57 -0.26
CA PHE A 72 3.26 -5.20 -0.54
C PHE A 72 4.31 -4.92 0.54
N GLY A 73 4.29 -3.73 1.12
CA GLY A 73 5.14 -3.37 2.26
C GLY A 73 4.87 -4.28 3.45
N ALA A 74 3.61 -4.42 3.85
CA ALA A 74 3.20 -5.27 4.95
C ALA A 74 3.50 -6.74 4.69
N LEU A 75 3.18 -7.26 3.50
CA LEU A 75 3.49 -8.64 3.13
C LEU A 75 4.98 -8.94 3.24
N LYS A 76 5.84 -8.04 2.74
CA LYS A 76 7.29 -8.19 2.87
C LYS A 76 7.75 -8.13 4.33
N LEU A 77 7.22 -7.19 5.11
CA LEU A 77 7.56 -7.11 6.53
C LEU A 77 7.19 -8.38 7.26
N TRP A 78 6.00 -8.92 7.01
CA TRP A 78 5.56 -10.18 7.60
C TRP A 78 6.48 -11.35 7.21
N MET A 79 6.80 -11.49 5.92
CA MET A 79 7.66 -12.57 5.42
C MET A 79 9.08 -12.53 6.00
N PHE A 80 9.65 -11.33 6.19
CA PHE A 80 11.07 -11.17 6.51
C PHE A 80 11.38 -10.77 7.96
N SER A 81 10.37 -10.38 8.76
CA SER A 81 10.61 -9.87 10.13
C SER A 81 10.40 -10.92 11.22
N HIS A 82 10.30 -12.21 10.88
CA HIS A 82 10.01 -13.31 11.81
C HIS A 82 8.82 -12.99 12.74
N LEU A 83 7.79 -12.33 12.20
CA LEU A 83 6.60 -12.02 12.97
C LEU A 83 5.90 -13.34 13.35
N SER A 84 5.62 -13.51 14.64
CA SER A 84 4.83 -14.62 15.16
C SER A 84 3.33 -14.45 14.90
N GLU A 85 2.91 -13.24 14.55
CA GLU A 85 1.54 -12.91 14.24
C GLU A 85 1.11 -13.53 12.89
N PRO A 86 -0.10 -14.09 12.78
CA PRO A 86 -0.63 -14.57 11.50
C PRO A 86 -0.72 -13.45 10.45
N LEU A 87 -0.38 -13.77 9.20
CA LEU A 87 -0.43 -12.81 8.08
C LEU A 87 -1.77 -12.08 7.99
N SER A 88 -2.88 -12.80 8.17
CA SER A 88 -4.22 -12.21 8.13
C SER A 88 -4.40 -11.08 9.13
N THR A 89 -3.94 -11.26 10.37
CA THR A 89 -4.07 -10.27 11.44
C THR A 89 -3.22 -9.04 11.14
N PHE A 90 -1.96 -9.26 10.78
CA PHE A 90 -1.03 -8.19 10.43
C PHE A 90 -1.52 -7.34 9.23
N MET A 91 -2.13 -8.00 8.24
CA MET A 91 -2.71 -7.31 7.08
C MET A 91 -3.98 -6.53 7.44
N ILE A 92 -4.83 -7.05 8.32
CA ILE A 92 -6.02 -6.32 8.83
C ILE A 92 -5.58 -5.05 9.56
N ASP A 93 -4.58 -5.14 10.43
CA ASP A 93 -4.07 -3.98 11.18
C ASP A 93 -3.47 -2.93 10.25
N THR A 94 -2.74 -3.37 9.21
CA THR A 94 -2.22 -2.48 8.18
C THR A 94 -3.34 -1.74 7.45
N ILE A 95 -4.41 -2.44 7.09
CA ILE A 95 -5.58 -1.84 6.42
C ILE A 95 -6.31 -0.88 7.36
N ALA A 96 -6.46 -1.23 8.65
CA ALA A 96 -7.07 -0.36 9.64
C ALA A 96 -6.31 0.97 9.78
N MET A 97 -4.97 0.92 9.83
CA MET A 97 -4.14 2.13 9.84
C MET A 97 -4.36 3.00 8.59
N PHE A 98 -4.52 2.38 7.42
CA PHE A 98 -4.80 3.11 6.19
C PHE A 98 -6.18 3.79 6.20
N ILE A 99 -7.20 3.11 6.72
CA ILE A 99 -8.54 3.67 6.87
C ILE A 99 -8.52 4.86 7.84
N ASP A 100 -7.85 4.72 8.98
CA ASP A 100 -7.72 5.80 9.96
C ASP A 100 -6.97 7.01 9.39
N TYR A 101 -5.96 6.76 8.58
CA TYR A 101 -5.26 7.80 7.84
C TYR A 101 -6.20 8.56 6.88
N MET A 102 -7.03 7.84 6.10
CA MET A 102 -8.00 8.46 5.19
C MET A 102 -9.07 9.28 5.92
N LYS A 103 -9.51 8.82 7.10
CA LYS A 103 -10.45 9.57 7.95
C LYS A 103 -9.82 10.87 8.45
N LYS A 104 -8.59 10.81 8.96
CA LYS A 104 -7.86 11.98 9.47
C LYS A 104 -7.55 13.03 8.40
N GLU A 105 -7.36 12.64 7.14
CA GLU A 105 -7.23 13.61 6.04
C GLU A 105 -8.56 14.23 5.60
N GLY A 106 -9.69 13.63 5.99
CA GLY A 106 -11.03 14.08 5.64
C GLY A 106 -11.69 14.98 6.67
N ASP A 107 -11.16 15.03 7.90
CA ASP A 107 -11.52 15.98 8.97
C ASP A 107 -10.76 17.31 8.81
#